data_AF-A0A2U3KB56-F1
#
_entry.id   AF-A0A2U3KB56-F1
#
_cell.length_a   1.000
_cell.length_b   1.000
_cell.length_c   1.000
_cell.angle_alpha   90.00
_cell.angle_beta   90.00
_cell.angle_gamma   90.00
#
_symmetry.space_group_name_H-M   'P 1'
#
loop_
_entity.id
_entity.type
_entity.pdbx_description
1 polymer ?
#
loop_
_entity_poly.entity_id
_entity_poly.type
_entity_poly.pdbx_seq_one_letter_code
_entity_poly.pdbx_strand_id
1 'polypeptide(L)' 'MVLACPKCESEKYYYTYINYREIVLCRKCGYWKTMSYNEWENYYKENSTDFPEDK' A
#
# COMPACT_ATOMS: atom_id res chain seq x y z
N MET A 1 -9.86 -7.08 0.78
CA MET A 1 -8.84 -6.67 1.78
C MET A 1 -8.37 -5.27 1.39
N VAL A 2 -8.30 -4.33 2.32
CA VAL A 2 -7.96 -2.92 2.06
C VAL A 2 -6.61 -2.66 2.75
N LEU A 3 -5.54 -2.40 1.99
CA LEU A 3 -4.13 -2.44 2.45
C LEU A 3 -3.59 -1.09 3.00
N ALA A 4 -3.68 -0.82 4.31
CA ALA A 4 -3.49 0.49 4.96
C ALA A 4 -2.10 1.15 4.80
N CYS A 5 -1.98 2.39 4.30
CA CYS A 5 -0.69 3.03 3.94
C CYS A 5 0.42 2.90 5.01
N PRO A 6 1.65 2.46 4.67
CA PRO A 6 2.72 2.20 5.65
C PRO A 6 3.26 3.45 6.35
N LYS A 7 2.90 4.65 5.88
CA LYS A 7 3.36 5.93 6.46
C LYS A 7 2.33 6.62 7.34
N CYS A 8 1.05 6.39 7.11
CA CYS A 8 -0.02 7.17 7.75
C CYS A 8 -1.28 6.37 8.07
N GLU A 9 -1.21 5.05 7.83
CA GLU A 9 -2.23 4.03 8.09
C GLU A 9 -3.58 4.33 7.43
N SER A 10 -3.60 5.25 6.47
CA SER A 10 -4.81 5.61 5.77
C SER A 10 -5.19 4.53 4.77
N GLU A 11 -6.46 4.18 4.76
CA GLU A 11 -7.05 3.27 3.78
C GLU A 11 -7.25 3.88 2.37
N LYS A 12 -6.82 5.14 2.18
CA LYS A 12 -7.04 5.94 0.97
C LYS A 12 -5.85 5.86 0.01
N TYR A 13 -5.70 4.74 -0.69
CA TYR A 13 -4.72 4.55 -1.77
C TYR A 13 -5.34 4.60 -3.15
N TYR A 14 -4.52 4.99 -4.11
CA TYR A 14 -4.84 5.06 -5.52
C TYR A 14 -3.81 4.24 -6.27
N TYR A 15 -4.32 3.34 -7.10
CA TYR A 15 -3.52 2.59 -8.05
C TYR A 15 -3.57 3.31 -9.39
N THR A 16 -2.42 3.58 -9.99
CA THR A 16 -2.35 4.24 -11.29
C THR A 16 -1.17 3.73 -12.10
N TYR A 17 -1.21 4.00 -13.40
CA TYR A 17 -0.18 3.63 -14.36
C TYR A 17 0.45 4.90 -14.91
N ILE A 18 1.74 5.10 -14.66
CA ILE A 18 2.52 6.20 -15.24
C ILE A 18 3.69 5.59 -16.02
N ASN A 19 3.82 5.91 -17.30
CA ASN A 19 4.88 5.39 -18.17
C ASN A 19 4.99 3.85 -18.15
N TYR A 20 3.86 3.14 -18.23
CA TYR A 20 3.78 1.68 -18.16
C TYR A 20 4.28 1.06 -16.84
N ARG A 21 4.40 1.87 -15.79
CA ARG A 21 4.74 1.40 -14.44
C ARG A 21 3.56 1.57 -13.50
N GLU A 22 3.34 0.54 -12.70
CA GLU A 22 2.33 0.53 -11.65
C GLU A 22 2.81 1.33 -10.45
N ILE A 23 1.96 2.24 -9.99
CA ILE A 23 2.26 3.14 -8.88
C ILE A 23 1.13 3.07 -7.87
N VAL A 24 1.51 2.85 -6.62
CA VAL A 24 0.64 2.96 -5.46
C VAL A 24 0.90 4.32 -4.81
N LEU A 25 -0.15 5.14 -4.68
CA LEU A 25 -0.12 6.47 -4.07
C LEU A 25 -1.10 6.56 -2.90
N CYS A 26 -0.65 7.04 -1.75
CA CYS A 26 -1.51 7.43 -0.64
C CYS A 26 -1.88 8.91 -0.74
N ARG A 27 -3.19 9.23 -0.81
CA ARG A 27 -3.65 10.62 -0.87
C ARG A 27 -3.55 11.39 0.46
N LYS A 28 -3.46 10.70 1.60
CA LYS A 28 -3.42 11.37 2.91
C LYS A 28 -2.06 12.00 3.18
N CYS A 29 -0.98 11.29 2.88
CA CYS A 29 0.39 11.74 3.18
C CYS A 29 1.26 11.98 1.94
N GLY A 30 0.75 11.71 0.74
CA GLY A 30 1.50 11.83 -0.51
C GLY A 30 2.57 10.76 -0.70
N TYR A 31 2.62 9.74 0.15
CA TYR A 31 3.53 8.60 -0.02
C TYR A 31 3.21 7.87 -1.32
N TRP A 32 4.23 7.58 -2.13
CA TRP A 32 4.07 6.78 -3.33
C TRP A 32 5.22 5.80 -3.47
N LYS A 33 4.95 4.69 -4.14
CA LYS A 33 5.95 3.69 -4.49
C LYS A 33 5.56 3.01 -5.79
N THR A 34 6.54 2.78 -6.65
CA THR A 34 6.35 2.01 -7.89
C THR A 34 6.40 0.52 -7.54
N MET A 35 5.27 -0.16 -7.67
CA MET A 35 5.16 -1.61 -7.51
C MET A 35 3.81 -2.08 -8.05
N SER A 36 3.78 -3.33 -8.49
CA SER A 36 2.55 -4.01 -8.88
C SER A 36 1.64 -4.31 -7.68
N TYR A 37 0.38 -4.60 -7.95
CA TYR A 37 -0.60 -5.00 -6.93
C TYR A 37 -0.13 -6.24 -6.15
N ASN A 38 0.44 -7.23 -6.86
CA ASN A 38 0.96 -8.44 -6.24
C ASN A 38 2.18 -8.15 -5.34
N GLU A 39 3.10 -7.29 -5.79
CA GLU A 39 4.22 -6.84 -4.97
C GLU A 39 3.76 -6.07 -3.74
N TRP A 40 2.69 -5.29 -3.88
CA TRP A 40 2.08 -4.58 -2.76
C TRP A 40 1.46 -5.53 -1.74
N GLU A 41 0.67 -6.52 -2.19
CA GLU A 41 0.13 -7.55 -1.31
C GLU A 41 1.22 -8.33 -0.57
N ASN A 42 2.32 -8.67 -1.26
CA ASN A 42 3.45 -9.36 -0.63
C ASN A 42 4.21 -8.44 0.34
N TYR A 43 4.41 -7.17 0.00
CA TYR A 43 5.03 -6.19 0.89
C TYR A 43 4.26 -6.06 2.20
N TYR A 44 2.92 -6.08 2.18
CA TYR A 44 2.14 -6.16 3.42
C TYR A 44 2.37 -7.47 4.15
N LYS A 45 2.24 -8.63 3.47
CA LYS A 45 2.43 -9.93 4.14
C LYS A 45 3.79 -10.04 4.85
N GLU A 46 4.85 -9.48 4.26
CA GLU A 46 6.21 -9.51 4.82
C GLU A 46 6.48 -8.41 5.86
N ASN A 47 5.77 -7.27 5.81
CA ASN A 47 5.92 -6.18 6.78
C ASN A 47 4.80 -6.14 7.84
N SER A 48 3.85 -7.08 7.80
CA SER A 48 2.79 -7.27 8.79
C SER A 48 3.20 -8.22 9.93
N THR A 49 4.48 -8.27 10.30
CA THR A 49 4.87 -8.76 11.63
C THR A 49 4.51 -7.68 12.65
N ASP A 50 3.48 -7.94 13.45
CA ASP A 50 2.90 -7.07 14.49
C ASP A 50 1.81 -6.08 14.02
N PHE A 51 0.69 -6.63 13.57
CA PHE A 51 -0.61 -6.03 13.87
C PHE A 51 -1.41 -7.07 14.67
N PRO A 52 -1.76 -6.82 15.95
CA PRO A 52 -2.73 -7.67 16.62
C PRO A 52 -4.02 -7.65 15.77
N GLU A 53 -4.45 -8.82 15.33
CA GLU A 53 -5.83 -9.04 14.90
C GLU A 53 -6.72 -8.68 16.09
N ASP A 54 -7.17 -7.43 16.15
CA ASP A 54 -8.26 -7.05 17.06
C ASP A 54 -9.55 -7.62 16.47
N LYS A 55 -9.91 -8.81 16.93
CA LYS A 55 -11.28 -9.30 16.90
C LYS A 55 -11.58 -10.27 18.04
#